data_AF-A0A5P1X317-F1
#
_entry.id   AF-A0A5P1X317-F1
#
_cell.length_a   1.000
_cell.length_b   1.000
_cell.length_c   1.000
_cell.angle_alpha   90.00
_cell.angle_beta   90.00
_cell.angle_gamma   90.00
#
_symmetry.space_group_name_H-M   'P 1'
#
loop_
_entity.id
_entity.type
_entity.pdbx_description
1 polymer ?
#
loop_
_entity_poly.entity_id
_entity_poly.type
_entity_poly.pdbx_seq_one_letter_code
_entity_poly.pdbx_strand_id
1 'polypeptide(L)'
;MHSILPKLTAKGYQYFDWNIGAGDGSVQTNADQPYNCVTTTLIPHARNVVLMHDTKQTSVDAVQRIIDFGKANGYKFEVLQQDSWPSHQVIK
;
A
#
# COMPACT_ATOMS: atom_id res chain seq x y z
N MET A 1 -0.58 28.05 -2.15
CA MET A 1 -0.36 26.90 -1.24
C MET A 1 1.12 26.55 -1.28
N HIS A 2 1.85 26.73 -0.17
CA HIS A 2 3.26 26.33 -0.14
C HIS A 2 3.33 24.79 -0.08
N SER A 3 3.72 24.16 -1.18
CA SER A 3 3.96 22.72 -1.22
C SER A 3 5.03 22.34 -0.18
N ILE A 4 4.76 21.33 0.64
CA ILE A 4 5.73 20.78 1.60
C ILE A 4 6.79 19.91 0.90
N LEU A 5 6.50 19.44 -0.32
CA LEU A 5 7.34 18.49 -1.04
C LEU A 5 8.77 19.02 -1.28
N PRO A 6 8.97 20.26 -1.77
CA PRO A 6 10.33 20.80 -1.94
C PRO A 6 11.13 20.85 -0.62
N LYS A 7 10.46 21.10 0.52
CA LYS A 7 11.11 21.14 1.84
C LYS A 7 11.51 19.74 2.31
N LEU A 8 10.70 18.72 2.02
CA LEU A 8 11.03 17.33 2.33
C LEU A 8 12.23 16.85 1.51
N THR A 9 12.22 17.14 0.20
CA THR A 9 13.33 16.81 -0.70
C THR A 9 14.63 17.53 -0.30
N ALA A 10 14.56 18.83 0.03
CA ALA A 10 15.74 19.59 0.49
C ALA A 10 16.34 19.04 1.81
N LYS A 11 15.54 18.34 2.62
CA LYS A 11 15.98 17.67 3.85
C LYS A 11 16.41 16.21 3.62
N GLY A 12 16.37 15.72 2.38
CA GLY A 12 16.76 14.35 2.05
C GLY A 12 15.69 13.29 2.36
N TYR A 13 14.45 13.69 2.68
CA TYR A 13 13.37 12.73 2.88
C TYR A 13 12.88 12.18 1.53
N GLN A 14 12.75 10.86 1.47
CA GLN A 14 11.93 10.17 0.48
C GLN A 14 10.53 9.97 1.07
N TYR A 15 9.49 10.27 0.29
CA TYR A 15 8.11 10.01 0.68
C TYR A 15 7.45 9.04 -0.31
N PHE A 16 6.47 8.31 0.20
CA PHE A 16 5.71 7.29 -0.52
C PHE A 16 4.23 7.50 -0.22
N ASP A 17 3.42 7.63 -1.27
CA ASP A 17 1.99 7.41 -1.18
C ASP A 17 1.70 5.91 -1.44
N TRP A 18 0.48 5.58 -1.84
CA TRP A 18 0.07 4.25 -2.27
C TRP A 18 -0.65 4.33 -3.62
N ASN A 19 -0.63 3.22 -4.37
CA ASN A 19 -1.44 3.04 -5.57
C ASN A 19 -2.50 1.94 -5.43
N ILE A 20 -2.45 1.16 -4.35
CA ILE A 20 -3.45 0.17 -3.96
C ILE A 20 -3.96 0.49 -2.55
N GLY A 21 -5.28 0.51 -2.36
CA GLY A 21 -5.89 0.70 -1.04
C GLY A 21 -6.60 -0.56 -0.57
N ALA A 22 -6.35 -1.00 0.67
CA ALA A 22 -7.07 -2.14 1.23
C ALA A 22 -8.52 -1.81 1.66
N GLY A 23 -8.96 -0.56 1.55
CA GLY A 23 -10.30 -0.17 2.02
C GLY A 23 -10.46 -0.27 3.55
N ASP A 24 -9.35 -0.33 4.28
CA ASP A 24 -9.31 -0.48 5.74
C ASP A 24 -9.23 0.87 6.49
N GLY A 25 -9.22 1.99 5.75
CA GLY A 25 -9.33 3.34 6.30
C GLY A 25 -10.75 3.74 6.75
N SER A 26 -11.75 2.89 6.52
CA SER A 26 -13.15 3.09 6.94
C SER A 26 -13.51 2.20 8.14
N VAL A 27 -14.81 1.91 8.34
CA VAL A 27 -15.25 0.84 9.26
C VAL A 27 -15.31 -0.47 8.47
N GLN A 28 -14.70 -1.54 8.96
CA GLN A 28 -14.77 -2.88 8.39
C GLN A 28 -15.63 -3.80 9.28
N THR A 29 -16.39 -4.68 8.66
CA THR A 29 -17.15 -5.72 9.38
C THR A 29 -16.34 -7.00 9.60
N ASN A 30 -15.43 -7.34 8.68
CA ASN A 30 -14.56 -8.51 8.77
C ASN A 30 -13.27 -8.36 7.94
N ALA A 31 -12.41 -9.36 8.01
CA ALA A 31 -11.12 -9.41 7.29
C ALA A 31 -11.25 -9.72 5.78
N ASP A 32 -12.44 -10.04 5.27
CA ASP A 32 -12.62 -10.33 3.84
C ASP A 32 -12.61 -9.06 3.01
N GLN A 33 -13.05 -7.93 3.58
CA GLN A 33 -12.99 -6.63 2.90
C GLN A 33 -11.54 -6.25 2.52
N PRO A 34 -10.56 -6.14 3.45
CA PRO A 34 -9.18 -5.83 3.08
C PRO A 34 -8.55 -6.87 2.16
N TYR A 35 -8.82 -8.16 2.38
CA TYR A 35 -8.35 -9.21 1.49
C TYR A 35 -8.87 -9.03 0.05
N ASN A 36 -10.18 -8.88 -0.14
CA ASN A 36 -10.80 -8.74 -1.46
C ASN A 36 -10.37 -7.44 -2.14
N CYS A 37 -10.31 -6.32 -1.42
CA CYS A 37 -9.85 -5.05 -1.98
C CYS A 37 -8.43 -5.17 -2.52
N VAL A 38 -7.48 -5.72 -1.76
CA VAL A 38 -6.09 -5.86 -2.22
C VAL A 38 -6.01 -6.84 -3.39
N THR A 39 -6.51 -8.05 -3.23
CA THR A 39 -6.32 -9.13 -4.23
C THR A 39 -6.98 -8.86 -5.58
N THR A 40 -8.08 -8.09 -5.62
CA THR A 40 -8.77 -7.71 -6.86
C THR A 40 -8.18 -6.48 -7.55
N THR A 41 -7.34 -5.71 -6.86
CA THR A 41 -6.78 -4.45 -7.39
C THR A 41 -5.28 -4.51 -7.66
N LEU A 42 -4.57 -5.51 -7.14
CA LEU A 42 -3.17 -5.76 -7.48
C LEU A 42 -2.97 -5.78 -9.00
N ILE A 43 -2.01 -5.00 -9.47
CA ILE A 43 -1.68 -4.88 -10.89
C ILE A 43 -0.58 -5.89 -11.22
N PRO A 44 -0.83 -6.89 -12.09
CA PRO A 44 0.17 -7.87 -12.49
C PRO A 44 1.37 -7.22 -13.18
N HIS A 45 2.57 -7.74 -12.92
CA HIS A 45 3.83 -7.25 -13.52
C HIS A 45 4.12 -5.76 -13.29
N ALA A 46 3.48 -5.15 -12.28
CA ALA A 46 3.69 -3.76 -11.90
C ALA A 46 4.16 -3.63 -10.44
N ARG A 47 4.63 -2.43 -10.09
CA ARG A 47 4.98 -2.08 -8.71
C ARG A 47 3.72 -1.68 -7.96
N ASN A 48 3.40 -2.43 -6.92
CA ASN A 48 2.22 -2.23 -6.09
C ASN A 48 2.69 -1.74 -4.71
N VAL A 49 2.19 -0.57 -4.29
CA VAL A 49 2.35 -0.03 -2.94
C VAL A 49 0.96 -0.02 -2.30
N VAL A 50 0.76 -0.93 -1.36
CA VAL A 50 -0.54 -1.19 -0.71
C VAL A 50 -0.62 -0.43 0.61
N LEU A 51 -1.64 0.41 0.77
CA LEU A 51 -1.96 1.02 2.06
C LEU A 51 -2.81 0.05 2.90
N MET A 52 -2.32 -0.22 4.10
CA MET A 52 -3.00 -0.97 5.17
C MET A 52 -2.75 -0.30 6.53
N HIS A 53 -3.61 -0.58 7.51
CA HIS A 53 -3.55 -0.07 8.88
C HIS A 53 -3.46 -1.23 9.89
N ASP A 54 -2.29 -1.41 10.49
CA ASP A 54 -2.00 -2.42 11.52
C ASP A 54 -2.75 -2.20 12.84
N THR A 55 -3.27 -1.00 13.06
CA THR A 55 -4.17 -0.68 14.19
C THR A 55 -5.58 -1.26 14.03
N LYS A 56 -5.91 -1.89 12.90
CA LYS A 56 -7.21 -2.52 12.62
C LYS A 56 -7.05 -4.04 12.61
N GLN A 57 -7.67 -4.73 13.58
CA GLN A 57 -7.57 -6.19 13.68
C GLN A 57 -8.03 -6.90 12.40
N THR A 58 -9.10 -6.42 11.76
CA THR A 58 -9.58 -6.96 10.47
C THR A 58 -8.54 -6.85 9.35
N SER A 59 -7.68 -5.83 9.37
CA SER A 59 -6.58 -5.67 8.42
C SER A 59 -5.46 -6.67 8.72
N VAL A 60 -5.06 -6.78 10.00
CA VAL A 60 -4.05 -7.74 10.46
C VAL A 60 -4.45 -9.18 10.11
N ASP A 61 -5.71 -9.55 10.36
CA ASP A 61 -6.25 -10.88 10.07
C ASP A 61 -6.26 -11.21 8.57
N ALA A 62 -6.22 -10.20 7.69
CA ALA A 62 -6.16 -10.39 6.24
C ALA A 62 -4.75 -10.57 5.69
N VAL A 63 -3.70 -10.10 6.40
CA VAL A 63 -2.33 -10.01 5.88
C VAL A 63 -1.81 -11.37 5.39
N GLN A 64 -1.99 -12.44 6.17
CA GLN A 64 -1.49 -13.76 5.79
C GLN A 64 -2.11 -14.24 4.46
N ARG A 65 -3.43 -14.10 4.31
CA ARG A 65 -4.15 -14.48 3.08
C ARG A 65 -3.72 -13.66 1.88
N ILE A 66 -3.45 -12.37 2.07
CA ILE A 66 -2.93 -11.47 1.02
C ILE A 66 -1.54 -11.92 0.57
N ILE A 67 -0.66 -12.26 1.51
CA ILE A 67 0.70 -12.74 1.21
C ILE A 67 0.64 -14.06 0.44
N ASP A 68 -0.21 -14.99 0.88
CA ASP A 68 -0.35 -16.30 0.24
C ASP A 68 -0.90 -16.17 -1.19
N PHE A 69 -1.94 -15.33 -1.39
CA PHE A 69 -2.44 -14.99 -2.72
C PHE A 69 -1.34 -14.38 -3.59
N GLY A 70 -0.62 -13.38 -3.08
CA GLY A 70 0.43 -12.70 -3.82
C GLY A 70 1.52 -13.67 -4.28
N LYS A 71 2.03 -14.50 -3.38
CA LYS A 71 3.05 -15.51 -3.71
C LYS A 71 2.53 -16.53 -4.73
N ALA A 72 1.30 -17.02 -4.57
CA ALA A 72 0.68 -17.96 -5.51
C ALA A 72 0.50 -17.36 -6.92
N ASN A 73 0.35 -16.04 -7.03
CA ASN A 73 0.19 -15.30 -8.29
C ASN A 73 1.48 -14.65 -8.79
N GLY A 74 2.65 -15.06 -8.27
CA GLY A 74 3.96 -14.62 -8.77
C GLY A 74 4.41 -13.24 -8.29
N TYR A 75 3.73 -12.64 -7.32
CA TYR A 75 4.18 -11.39 -6.70
C TYR A 75 5.34 -11.65 -5.71
N LYS A 76 6.27 -10.71 -5.66
CA LYS A 76 7.34 -10.65 -4.66
C LYS A 76 7.05 -9.52 -3.68
N PHE A 77 7.20 -9.81 -2.39
CA PHE A 77 7.10 -8.81 -1.33
C PHE A 77 8.49 -8.30 -0.97
N GLU A 78 8.65 -6.98 -0.92
CA GLU A 78 9.92 -6.32 -0.61
C GLU A 78 9.70 -5.22 0.43
N VAL A 79 10.76 -4.85 1.12
CA VAL A 79 10.76 -3.76 2.10
C VAL A 79 11.12 -2.46 1.37
N LEU A 80 10.39 -1.38 1.62
CA LEU A 80 10.72 -0.07 1.08
C LEU A 80 12.09 0.40 1.59
N GLN A 81 12.91 0.85 0.65
CA GLN A 81 14.21 1.48 0.86
C GLN A 81 14.19 2.90 0.31
N GLN A 82 15.19 3.71 0.65
CA GLN A 82 15.26 5.11 0.20
C GLN A 82 15.31 5.25 -1.33
N ASP A 83 15.83 4.24 -2.03
CA ASP A 83 15.94 4.15 -3.49
C ASP A 83 14.80 3.35 -4.15
N SER A 84 13.85 2.86 -3.37
CA SER A 84 12.66 2.18 -3.90
C SER A 84 11.84 3.13 -4.76
N TRP A 85 11.16 2.57 -5.78
CA TRP A 85 10.25 3.36 -6.60
C TRP A 85 9.13 3.97 -5.75
N PRO A 86 8.98 5.30 -5.76
CA PRO A 86 7.97 5.94 -4.96
C PRO A 86 6.68 6.13 -5.74
N SER A 87 5.59 5.54 -5.24
CA SER A 87 4.26 5.90 -5.70
C SER A 87 3.96 7.32 -5.25
N HIS A 88 3.73 8.24 -6.19
CA HIS A 88 3.34 9.61 -5.91
C HIS A 88 1.98 9.90 -6.55
N GLN A 89 1.00 10.30 -5.75
CA GLN A 89 -0.31 10.69 -6.23
C GLN A 89 -0.23 12.07 -6.90
N VAL A 90 -0.90 12.21 -8.04
CA VAL A 90 -1.03 13.50 -8.71
C VAL A 90 -2.25 14.20 -8.12
N ILE A 91 -2.02 15.29 -7.38
CA ILE A 91 -3.09 16.20 -6.97
C ILE A 91 -3.51 16.97 -8.24
N LYS A 92 -4.75 16.76 -8.69
CA LYS A 92 -5.37 17.56 -9.75
C LYS A 92 -5.99 18.83 -9.18
#